data_AF-E3ZQX6-F1
#
_entry.id   AF-E3ZQX6-F1
#
_cell.length_a   1.000
_cell.length_b   1.000
_cell.length_c   1.000
_cell.angle_alpha   90.00
_cell.angle_beta   90.00
_cell.angle_gamma   90.00
#
_symmetry.space_group_name_H-M   'P 1'
#
loop_
_entity.id
_entity.type
_entity.pdbx_description
1 polymer ?
#
loop_
_entity_poly.entity_id
_entity_poly.type
_entity_poly.pdbx_seq_one_letter_code
_entity_poly.pdbx_strand_id
1 'polypeptide(L)'
;EKQMDQILGGLKELLISEEKNAKESRTTKEKFAELRREVLTRGFKLGDTLSYVESKLDTLADSLNQYDLLTDQGDHLEAREIVLLVQKEMKVIEEQMERIPSLLHETDTILPEEINKLRAGYEEMVRKGYYLAQMELDKEITRMRNQVDKMKQNVINLDLDAAEEGIEALHTEIDLFYDTLEHEAEARHFVKENHSPTSDKLQRQNAVSDALAEQITEVKQTYHVGEEDLAVYLKTSAKLSEAKENFEQLTALIASGEIAYSAAQDTLKEIDAALITIGAEQDKFAEELRSLRKDELEARDDAARMRRAIITLDRKMERERLPGLPEEYLSLRAHMGESIDALEKRLEEKPLNMKAVSQDWRIAEEDLMHLTEKAEEMMENVRLVEHVIQYANRYRLRNQELANELVQAENHFYNDYQYKKALEIAVTALEKVETGAFKKVEKAYESKVSVDDIE
;
A
#
# COMPACT_ATOMS: atom_id res chain seq x y z
N GLU A 1 0.39 23.69 88.30
CA GLU A 1 -0.04 22.33 87.90
C GLU A 1 0.24 22.08 86.42
N LYS A 2 -0.46 22.68 85.45
CA LYS A 2 -0.20 22.45 84.00
C LYS A 2 1.26 22.65 83.51
N GLN A 3 1.98 23.65 84.02
CA GLN A 3 3.41 23.86 83.69
C GLN A 3 4.34 22.84 84.36
N MET A 4 3.97 22.35 85.54
CA MET A 4 4.75 21.36 86.28
C MET A 4 4.57 19.97 85.64
N ASP A 5 3.36 19.67 85.15
CA ASP A 5 3.08 18.47 84.36
C ASP A 5 3.75 18.50 82.97
N GLN A 6 3.89 19.68 82.34
CA GLN A 6 4.68 19.84 81.12
C GLN A 6 6.18 19.63 81.35
N ILE A 7 6.73 20.14 82.46
CA ILE A 7 8.14 19.92 82.80
C ILE A 7 8.37 18.45 83.16
N LEU A 8 7.50 17.81 83.95
CA LEU A 8 7.59 16.38 84.27
C LEU A 8 7.37 15.50 83.03
N GLY A 9 6.53 15.92 82.08
CA GLY A 9 6.33 15.27 80.79
C GLY A 9 7.58 15.36 79.91
N GLY A 10 8.16 16.56 79.76
CA GLY A 10 9.41 16.77 79.04
C GLY A 10 10.59 16.02 79.65
N LEU A 11 10.68 15.95 80.98
CA LEU A 11 11.74 15.20 81.67
C LEU A 11 11.58 13.69 81.49
N LYS A 12 10.34 13.18 81.49
CA LYS A 12 10.06 11.77 81.13
C LYS A 12 10.34 11.47 79.66
N GLU A 13 10.01 12.39 78.76
CA GLU A 13 10.32 12.25 77.34
C GLU A 13 11.83 12.25 77.09
N LEU A 14 12.60 13.08 77.81
CA LEU A 14 14.07 13.07 77.76
C LEU A 14 14.64 11.76 78.29
N LEU A 15 14.19 11.27 79.44
CA LEU A 15 14.62 9.98 80.01
C LEU A 15 14.30 8.79 79.08
N ILE A 16 13.10 8.78 78.48
CA ILE A 16 12.72 7.77 77.50
C ILE A 16 13.56 7.91 76.21
N SER A 17 13.92 9.14 75.82
CA SER A 17 14.78 9.38 74.68
C SER A 17 16.22 8.93 74.93
N GLU A 18 16.74 9.10 76.15
CA GLU A 18 18.07 8.62 76.54
C GLU A 18 18.14 7.10 76.55
N GLU A 19 17.14 6.41 77.13
CA GLU A 19 17.09 4.96 77.11
C GLU A 19 16.98 4.40 75.68
N LYS A 20 16.24 5.09 74.80
CA LYS A 20 16.15 4.73 73.38
C LYS A 20 17.44 5.00 72.63
N ASN A 21 18.05 6.18 72.81
CA ASN A 21 19.33 6.53 72.20
C ASN A 21 20.44 5.58 72.63
N ALA A 22 20.49 5.19 73.90
CA ALA A 22 21.46 4.23 74.42
C ALA A 22 21.26 2.82 73.82
N LYS A 23 20.01 2.39 73.63
CA LYS A 23 19.71 1.12 72.93
C LYS A 23 20.08 1.19 71.45
N GLU A 24 19.72 2.27 70.76
CA GLU A 24 20.04 2.49 69.34
C GLU A 24 21.55 2.59 69.10
N SER A 25 22.29 3.22 70.00
CA SER A 25 23.76 3.28 69.92
C SER A 25 24.39 1.89 70.11
N ARG A 26 23.93 1.10 71.09
CA ARG A 26 24.42 -0.27 71.28
C ARG A 26 24.18 -1.15 70.05
N THR A 27 22.97 -1.11 69.49
CA THR A 27 22.67 -1.88 68.27
C THR A 27 23.46 -1.37 67.06
N THR A 28 23.72 -0.07 66.97
CA THR A 28 24.56 0.51 65.91
C THR A 28 26.02 0.04 66.05
N LYS A 29 26.56 0.00 67.27
CA LYS A 29 27.92 -0.52 67.55
C LYS A 29 28.06 -2.01 67.28
N GLU A 30 27.05 -2.80 67.63
CA GLU A 30 27.00 -4.24 67.32
C GLU A 30 27.00 -4.47 65.80
N LYS A 31 26.11 -3.79 65.08
CA LYS A 31 26.06 -3.85 63.61
C LYS A 31 27.36 -3.36 62.96
N PHE A 32 28.01 -2.33 63.51
CA PHE A 32 29.29 -1.84 63.00
C PHE A 32 30.40 -2.90 63.18
N ALA A 33 30.42 -3.59 64.33
CA ALA A 33 31.35 -4.69 64.54
C ALA A 33 31.08 -5.89 63.62
N GLU A 34 29.81 -6.17 63.31
CA GLU A 34 29.41 -7.17 62.32
C GLU A 34 29.87 -6.79 60.92
N LEU A 35 29.58 -5.56 60.45
CA LEU A 35 30.04 -5.05 59.15
C LEU A 35 31.56 -5.09 59.02
N ARG A 36 32.28 -4.67 60.07
CA ARG A 36 33.75 -4.74 60.07
C ARG A 36 34.26 -6.18 59.93
N ARG A 37 33.60 -7.16 60.55
CA ARG A 37 33.93 -8.59 60.38
C ARG A 37 33.58 -9.07 58.96
N GLU A 38 32.46 -8.63 58.40
CA GLU A 38 32.06 -9.00 57.04
C GLU A 38 33.02 -8.43 56.00
N VAL A 39 33.46 -7.18 56.14
CA VAL A 39 34.49 -6.58 55.27
C VAL A 39 35.81 -7.33 55.36
N LEU A 40 36.24 -7.72 56.57
CA LEU A 40 37.48 -8.50 56.73
C LEU A 40 37.40 -9.92 56.14
N THR A 41 36.24 -10.57 56.24
CA THR A 41 36.06 -11.94 55.73
C THR A 41 35.79 -11.98 54.23
N ARG A 42 35.05 -11.00 53.70
CA ARG A 42 34.71 -10.87 52.27
C ARG A 42 35.65 -9.94 51.53
N GLY A 43 36.69 -9.42 52.16
CA GLY A 43 37.55 -8.38 51.60
C GLY A 43 38.19 -8.75 50.26
N PHE A 44 38.49 -10.03 50.04
CA PHE A 44 38.96 -10.54 48.75
C PHE A 44 37.98 -10.31 47.58
N LYS A 45 36.67 -10.22 47.85
CA LYS A 45 35.63 -9.97 46.85
C LYS A 45 35.46 -8.49 46.50
N LEU A 46 35.97 -7.59 47.34
CA LEU A 46 35.92 -6.14 47.11
C LEU A 46 37.12 -5.64 46.32
N GLY A 47 38.19 -6.43 46.19
CA GLY A 47 39.35 -6.07 45.37
C GLY A 47 39.93 -4.72 45.76
N ASP A 48 40.19 -3.87 44.77
CA ASP A 48 40.80 -2.54 44.97
C ASP A 48 39.87 -1.53 45.68
N THR A 49 38.55 -1.79 45.74
CA THR A 49 37.60 -0.94 46.49
C THR A 49 37.75 -1.09 48.01
N LEU A 50 38.42 -2.15 48.47
CA LEU A 50 38.59 -2.46 49.89
C LEU A 50 39.28 -1.32 50.65
N SER A 51 40.32 -0.72 50.08
CA SER A 51 41.02 0.40 50.74
C SER A 51 40.11 1.61 50.97
N TYR A 52 39.14 1.83 50.09
CA TYR A 52 38.21 2.95 50.21
C TYR A 52 37.09 2.63 51.20
N VAL A 53 36.57 1.41 51.19
CA VAL A 53 35.59 0.93 52.18
C VAL A 53 36.19 0.91 53.60
N GLU A 54 37.45 0.51 53.75
CA GLU A 54 38.18 0.59 55.02
C GLU A 54 38.32 2.04 55.50
N SER A 55 38.66 2.98 54.62
CA SER A 55 38.75 4.40 54.99
C SER A 55 37.40 4.97 55.47
N LYS A 56 36.28 4.56 54.86
CA LYS A 56 34.94 4.93 55.29
C LYS A 56 34.55 4.28 56.63
N LEU A 57 34.98 3.04 56.86
CA LEU A 57 34.79 2.38 58.16
C LEU A 57 35.59 3.07 59.27
N ASP A 58 36.80 3.57 58.97
CA ASP A 58 37.60 4.31 59.92
C ASP A 58 36.96 5.68 60.26
N THR A 59 36.43 6.40 59.26
CA THR A 59 35.66 7.64 59.53
C THR A 59 34.40 7.38 60.36
N LEU A 60 33.75 6.24 60.15
CA LEU A 60 32.61 5.81 60.96
C LEU A 60 33.04 5.48 62.40
N ALA A 61 34.19 4.83 62.58
CA ALA A 61 34.76 4.60 63.91
C ALA A 61 35.04 5.91 64.64
N ASP A 62 35.58 6.92 63.94
CA ASP A 62 35.83 8.25 64.50
C ASP A 62 34.53 8.97 64.88
N SER A 63 33.49 8.89 64.06
CA SER A 63 32.17 9.46 64.39
C SER A 63 31.50 8.76 65.60
N LEU A 64 31.70 7.45 65.76
CA LEU A 64 31.26 6.70 66.95
C LEU A 64 32.05 7.10 68.20
N ASN A 65 33.34 7.42 68.07
CA ASN A 65 34.15 7.96 69.17
C ASN A 65 33.70 9.38 69.55
N GLN A 66 33.33 10.22 68.58
CA GLN A 66 32.75 11.54 68.82
C GLN A 66 31.40 11.46 69.54
N TYR A 67 30.58 10.47 69.20
CA TYR A 67 29.34 10.18 69.93
C TYR A 67 29.60 9.86 71.41
N ASP A 68 30.59 9.02 71.71
CA ASP A 68 30.93 8.66 73.10
C ASP A 68 31.40 9.90 73.89
N LEU A 69 32.20 10.78 73.27
CA LEU A 69 32.64 12.04 73.87
C LEU A 69 31.47 13.01 74.15
N LEU A 70 30.53 13.18 73.22
CA LEU A 70 29.36 14.06 73.40
C LEU A 70 28.37 13.51 74.42
N THR A 71 28.26 12.18 74.50
CA THR A 71 27.44 11.51 75.53
C THR A 71 28.04 11.70 76.91
N ASP A 72 29.37 11.66 77.05
CA ASP A 72 30.09 11.96 78.30
C ASP A 72 29.98 13.44 78.70
N GLN A 73 29.84 14.34 77.73
CA GLN A 73 29.65 15.79 77.93
C GLN A 73 28.20 16.18 78.25
N GLY A 74 27.24 15.27 78.05
CA GLY A 74 25.82 15.46 78.35
C GLY A 74 24.98 16.06 77.23
N ASP A 75 25.54 16.26 76.04
CA ASP A 75 24.84 16.82 74.87
C ASP A 75 24.16 15.72 74.03
N HIS A 76 23.06 15.20 74.56
CA HIS A 76 22.33 14.05 73.99
C HIS A 76 21.58 14.35 72.67
N LEU A 77 21.35 15.63 72.34
CA LEU A 77 20.71 16.04 71.08
C LEU A 77 21.64 15.90 69.89
N GLU A 78 22.86 16.45 69.97
CA GLU A 78 23.87 16.33 68.91
C GLU A 78 24.35 14.88 68.75
N ALA A 79 24.49 14.17 69.88
CA ALA A 79 24.82 12.75 69.87
C ALA A 79 23.80 11.92 69.07
N ARG A 80 22.51 12.27 69.11
CA ARG A 80 21.47 11.58 68.33
C ARG A 80 21.59 11.84 66.83
N GLU A 81 21.93 13.06 66.42
CA GLU A 81 22.14 13.38 65.00
C GLU A 81 23.30 12.57 64.41
N ILE A 82 24.39 12.43 65.17
CA ILE A 82 25.54 11.61 64.77
C ILE A 82 25.14 10.13 64.62
N VAL A 83 24.41 9.55 65.57
CA VAL A 83 23.96 8.14 65.47
C VAL A 83 23.08 7.93 64.25
N LEU A 84 22.18 8.87 63.94
CA LEU A 84 21.33 8.77 62.75
C LEU A 84 22.13 8.89 61.45
N LEU A 85 23.17 9.72 61.44
CA LEU A 85 24.08 9.85 60.29
C LEU A 85 24.88 8.55 60.10
N VAL A 86 25.47 8.01 61.17
CA VAL A 86 26.18 6.73 61.18
C VAL A 86 25.27 5.59 60.70
N GLN A 87 24.02 5.53 61.17
CA GLN A 87 23.07 4.52 60.72
C GLN A 87 22.73 4.62 59.23
N LYS A 88 22.65 5.84 58.68
CA LYS A 88 22.44 6.04 57.24
C LYS A 88 23.67 5.60 56.44
N GLU A 89 24.86 6.02 56.84
CA GLU A 89 26.10 5.64 56.17
C GLU A 89 26.38 4.14 56.26
N MET A 90 26.06 3.49 57.39
CA MET A 90 26.14 2.04 57.52
C MET A 90 25.23 1.31 56.54
N LYS A 91 24.00 1.78 56.33
CA LYS A 91 23.09 1.20 55.33
C LYS A 91 23.63 1.36 53.91
N VAL A 92 24.22 2.51 53.60
CA VAL A 92 24.86 2.74 52.30
C VAL A 92 26.03 1.77 52.11
N ILE A 93 26.85 1.54 53.14
CA ILE A 93 27.95 0.56 53.07
C ILE A 93 27.41 -0.87 52.92
N GLU A 94 26.34 -1.25 53.63
CA GLU A 94 25.68 -2.54 53.47
C GLU A 94 25.21 -2.77 52.02
N GLU A 95 24.51 -1.79 51.44
CA GLU A 95 24.05 -1.85 50.04
C GLU A 95 25.25 -1.91 49.06
N GLN A 96 26.30 -1.14 49.32
CA GLN A 96 27.53 -1.17 48.53
C GLN A 96 28.25 -2.52 48.61
N MET A 97 28.28 -3.16 49.78
CA MET A 97 28.89 -4.46 50.02
C MET A 97 28.19 -5.61 49.27
N GLU A 98 26.89 -5.49 49.02
CA GLU A 98 26.15 -6.46 48.22
C GLU A 98 26.33 -6.23 46.72
N ARG A 99 26.38 -4.96 46.28
CA ARG A 99 26.45 -4.59 44.86
C ARG A 99 27.86 -4.60 44.26
N ILE A 100 28.89 -4.21 45.01
CA ILE A 100 30.28 -4.16 44.50
C ILE A 100 30.74 -5.52 43.95
N PRO A 101 30.51 -6.66 44.62
CA PRO A 101 30.94 -7.95 44.11
C PRO A 101 30.26 -8.35 42.78
N SER A 102 28.98 -8.02 42.59
CA SER A 102 28.29 -8.30 41.31
C SER A 102 28.82 -7.41 40.19
N LEU A 103 29.00 -6.11 40.46
CA LEU A 103 29.53 -5.16 39.48
C LEU A 103 30.98 -5.44 39.09
N LEU A 104 31.82 -5.86 40.06
CA LEU A 104 33.18 -6.31 39.78
C LEU A 104 33.18 -7.59 38.96
N HIS A 105 32.31 -8.56 39.28
CA HIS A 105 32.22 -9.78 38.48
C HIS A 105 31.83 -9.50 37.03
N GLU A 106 30.84 -8.63 36.82
CA GLU A 106 30.39 -8.21 35.49
C GLU A 106 31.50 -7.50 34.71
N THR A 107 32.16 -6.52 35.33
CA THR A 107 33.21 -5.71 34.67
C THR A 107 34.53 -6.46 34.44
N ASP A 108 34.90 -7.39 35.32
CA ASP A 108 36.17 -8.14 35.19
C ASP A 108 36.06 -9.40 34.34
N THR A 109 34.91 -10.09 34.36
CA THR A 109 34.78 -11.39 33.71
C THR A 109 33.77 -11.39 32.57
N ILE A 110 32.54 -10.91 32.79
CA ILE A 110 31.46 -11.06 31.82
C ILE A 110 31.68 -10.15 30.60
N LEU A 111 31.85 -8.84 30.81
CA LEU A 111 32.01 -7.88 29.71
C LEU A 111 33.26 -8.17 28.87
N PRO A 112 34.45 -8.45 29.44
CA PRO A 112 35.62 -8.81 28.63
C PRO A 112 35.44 -10.12 27.87
N GLU A 113 34.76 -11.12 28.45
CA GLU A 113 34.44 -12.36 27.74
C GLU A 113 33.48 -12.12 26.58
N GLU A 114 32.43 -11.33 26.76
CA GLU A 114 31.47 -10.99 25.71
C GLU A 114 32.13 -10.21 24.57
N ILE A 115 32.97 -9.22 24.88
CA ILE A 115 33.74 -8.47 23.88
C ILE A 115 34.67 -9.42 23.10
N ASN A 116 35.31 -10.38 23.78
CA ASN A 116 36.17 -11.35 23.12
C ASN A 116 35.37 -12.35 22.25
N LYS A 117 34.18 -12.78 22.70
CA LYS A 117 33.27 -13.61 21.90
C LYS A 117 32.80 -12.86 20.66
N LEU A 118 32.45 -11.58 20.80
CA LEU A 118 32.05 -10.71 19.69
C LEU A 118 33.19 -10.56 18.69
N ARG A 119 34.42 -10.38 19.16
CA ARG A 119 35.62 -10.36 18.29
C ARG A 119 35.81 -11.70 17.56
N ALA A 120 35.68 -12.83 18.25
CA ALA A 120 35.82 -14.14 17.63
C ALA A 120 34.73 -14.40 16.59
N GLY A 121 33.48 -14.06 16.90
CA GLY A 121 32.35 -14.14 15.96
C GLY A 121 32.58 -13.27 14.73
N TYR A 122 33.09 -12.05 14.91
CA TYR A 122 33.46 -11.17 13.80
C TYR A 122 34.55 -11.77 12.91
N GLU A 123 35.64 -12.28 13.48
CA GLU A 123 36.71 -12.92 12.70
C GLU A 123 36.21 -14.15 11.92
N GLU A 124 35.30 -14.93 12.50
CA GLU A 124 34.66 -16.04 11.79
C GLU A 124 33.81 -15.56 10.61
N MET A 125 33.07 -14.46 10.77
CA MET A 125 32.28 -13.87 9.69
C MET A 125 33.18 -13.30 8.60
N VAL A 126 34.25 -12.57 8.95
CA VAL A 126 35.22 -12.10 7.94
C VAL A 126 35.84 -13.27 7.16
N ARG A 127 36.21 -14.37 7.83
CA ARG A 127 36.70 -15.59 7.16
C ARG A 127 35.66 -16.22 6.24
N LYS A 128 34.38 -16.13 6.58
CA LYS A 128 33.25 -16.62 5.76
C LYS A 128 32.93 -15.69 4.58
N GLY A 129 33.67 -14.61 4.39
CA GLY A 129 33.59 -13.70 3.24
C GLY A 129 32.58 -12.56 3.39
N TYR A 130 32.22 -12.19 4.62
CA TYR A 130 31.32 -11.07 4.86
C TYR A 130 32.06 -9.73 4.76
N TYR A 131 31.55 -8.80 3.95
CA TYR A 131 32.10 -7.44 3.85
C TYR A 131 31.60 -6.57 5.00
N LEU A 132 32.26 -6.70 6.15
CA LEU A 132 31.95 -5.90 7.35
C LEU A 132 32.88 -4.67 7.48
N ALA A 133 33.55 -4.26 6.40
CA ALA A 133 34.59 -3.22 6.43
C ALA A 133 34.07 -1.82 6.80
N GLN A 134 32.75 -1.60 6.77
CA GLN A 134 32.15 -0.32 7.14
C GLN A 134 31.90 -0.18 8.64
N MET A 135 31.85 -1.30 9.37
CA MET A 135 31.92 -1.27 10.83
C MET A 135 33.40 -1.24 11.18
N GLU A 136 33.91 -0.08 11.55
CA GLU A 136 35.23 0.05 12.18
C GLU A 136 35.22 -0.60 13.58
N LEU A 137 34.86 -1.88 13.64
CA LEU A 137 34.58 -2.65 14.84
C LEU A 137 35.83 -2.78 15.72
N ASP A 138 37.03 -2.71 15.15
CA ASP A 138 38.25 -2.60 15.94
C ASP A 138 38.29 -1.29 16.76
N LYS A 139 37.77 -0.19 16.23
CA LYS A 139 37.66 1.08 16.98
C LYS A 139 36.57 1.00 18.02
N GLU A 140 35.42 0.42 17.70
CA GLU A 140 34.33 0.25 18.66
C GLU A 140 34.68 -0.75 19.78
N ILE A 141 35.36 -1.86 19.48
CA ILE A 141 35.90 -2.79 20.49
C ILE A 141 36.91 -2.09 21.39
N THR A 142 37.77 -1.25 20.81
CA THR A 142 38.72 -0.45 21.62
C THR A 142 37.98 0.56 22.48
N ARG A 143 36.91 1.18 21.98
CA ARG A 143 36.05 2.09 22.73
C ARG A 143 35.31 1.38 23.86
N MET A 144 34.72 0.21 23.61
CA MET A 144 34.05 -0.63 24.61
C MET A 144 35.03 -1.04 25.71
N ARG A 145 36.27 -1.44 25.36
CA ARG A 145 37.32 -1.72 26.37
C ARG A 145 37.66 -0.49 27.20
N ASN A 146 37.78 0.68 26.58
CA ASN A 146 38.02 1.92 27.31
C ASN A 146 36.83 2.31 28.21
N GLN A 147 35.58 2.00 27.81
CA GLN A 147 34.40 2.17 28.67
C GLN A 147 34.44 1.20 29.85
N VAL A 148 34.77 -0.07 29.62
CA VAL A 148 34.96 -1.06 30.71
C VAL A 148 36.03 -0.58 31.69
N ASP A 149 37.17 -0.07 31.21
CA ASP A 149 38.21 0.46 32.09
C ASP A 149 37.75 1.69 32.88
N LYS A 150 36.95 2.59 32.28
CA LYS A 150 36.32 3.71 32.99
C LYS A 150 35.32 3.23 34.04
N MET A 151 34.54 2.20 33.73
CA MET A 151 33.57 1.63 34.66
C MET A 151 34.28 0.98 35.84
N LYS A 152 35.40 0.28 35.61
CA LYS A 152 36.28 -0.20 36.69
C LYS A 152 36.77 0.95 37.58
N GLN A 153 37.17 2.08 36.99
CA GLN A 153 37.55 3.28 37.76
C GLN A 153 36.37 3.86 38.54
N ASN A 154 35.17 3.89 37.97
CA ASN A 154 33.96 4.37 38.66
C ASN A 154 33.57 3.45 39.83
N VAL A 155 33.71 2.13 39.65
CA VAL A 155 33.51 1.14 40.73
C VAL A 155 34.55 1.34 41.84
N ILE A 156 35.82 1.60 41.49
CA ILE A 156 36.87 1.96 42.46
C ILE A 156 36.52 3.24 43.23
N ASN A 157 35.94 4.24 42.56
CA ASN A 157 35.53 5.52 43.15
C ASN A 157 34.20 5.45 43.93
N LEU A 158 33.55 4.29 44.00
CA LEU A 158 32.26 4.04 44.67
C LEU A 158 31.02 4.68 44.01
N ASP A 159 31.10 5.07 42.73
CA ASP A 159 29.98 5.57 41.95
C ASP A 159 29.21 4.40 41.32
N LEU A 160 28.48 3.64 42.16
CA LEU A 160 27.82 2.40 41.75
C LEU A 160 26.68 2.62 40.75
N ASP A 161 25.87 3.66 40.92
CA ASP A 161 24.74 3.95 40.04
C ASP A 161 25.23 4.26 38.60
N ALA A 162 26.30 5.04 38.48
CA ALA A 162 26.90 5.36 37.17
C ALA A 162 27.60 4.15 36.54
N ALA A 163 28.08 3.20 37.35
CA ALA A 163 28.62 1.95 36.86
C ALA A 163 27.51 1.03 36.34
N GLU A 164 26.40 0.88 37.06
CA GLU A 164 25.22 0.10 36.65
C GLU A 164 24.64 0.61 35.32
N GLU A 165 24.38 1.92 35.20
CA GLU A 165 23.91 2.52 33.94
C GLU A 165 24.89 2.29 32.79
N GLY A 166 26.19 2.35 33.08
CA GLY A 166 27.24 2.07 32.10
C GLY A 166 27.25 0.61 31.64
N ILE A 167 26.98 -0.35 32.54
CA ILE A 167 26.92 -1.78 32.24
C ILE A 167 25.71 -2.07 31.36
N GLU A 168 24.54 -1.54 31.71
CA GLU A 168 23.33 -1.70 30.89
C GLU A 168 23.52 -1.08 29.50
N ALA A 169 24.11 0.12 29.42
CA ALA A 169 24.43 0.75 28.14
C ALA A 169 25.37 -0.12 27.30
N LEU A 170 26.41 -0.71 27.90
CA LEU A 170 27.34 -1.57 27.17
C LEU A 170 26.67 -2.87 26.71
N HIS A 171 25.82 -3.49 27.53
CA HIS A 171 25.05 -4.67 27.14
C HIS A 171 24.11 -4.36 25.96
N THR A 172 23.39 -3.24 26.00
CA THR A 172 22.53 -2.85 24.88
C THR A 172 23.34 -2.57 23.61
N GLU A 173 24.53 -1.98 23.71
CA GLU A 173 25.44 -1.82 22.56
C GLU A 173 25.91 -3.19 22.01
N ILE A 174 26.27 -4.14 22.88
CA ILE A 174 26.67 -5.50 22.49
C ILE A 174 25.51 -6.25 21.82
N ASP A 175 24.30 -6.16 22.37
CA ASP A 175 23.10 -6.79 21.81
C ASP A 175 22.79 -6.22 20.42
N LEU A 176 22.89 -4.90 20.22
CA LEU A 176 22.75 -4.28 18.91
C LEU A 176 23.78 -4.81 17.90
N PHE A 177 25.03 -5.04 18.33
CA PHE A 177 26.03 -5.67 17.45
C PHE A 177 25.65 -7.10 17.09
N TYR A 178 25.14 -7.90 18.02
CA TYR A 178 24.66 -9.25 17.70
C TYR A 178 23.49 -9.21 16.72
N ASP A 179 22.50 -8.34 16.93
CA ASP A 179 21.37 -8.17 16.01
C ASP A 179 21.83 -7.83 14.58
N THR A 180 22.83 -6.95 14.42
CA THR A 180 23.37 -6.62 13.09
C THR A 180 24.08 -7.81 12.44
N LEU A 181 24.80 -8.62 13.21
CA LEU A 181 25.48 -9.82 12.71
C LEU A 181 24.48 -10.93 12.34
N GLU A 182 23.42 -11.09 13.13
CA GLU A 182 22.32 -12.00 12.84
C GLU A 182 21.57 -11.59 11.58
N HIS A 183 21.24 -10.31 11.45
CA HIS A 183 20.59 -9.78 10.26
C HIS A 183 21.42 -10.03 8.99
N GLU A 184 22.73 -9.84 9.07
CA GLU A 184 23.65 -10.11 7.96
C GLU A 184 23.73 -11.62 7.63
N ALA A 185 23.64 -12.50 8.64
CA ALA A 185 23.58 -13.94 8.45
C ALA A 185 22.29 -14.38 7.75
N GLU A 186 21.14 -13.84 8.18
CA GLU A 186 19.83 -14.06 7.55
C GLU A 186 19.80 -13.54 6.12
N ALA A 187 20.31 -12.32 5.89
CA ALA A 187 20.40 -11.72 4.58
C ALA A 187 21.20 -12.59 3.59
N ARG A 188 22.29 -13.21 4.05
CA ARG A 188 23.05 -14.17 3.22
C ARG A 188 22.20 -15.41 2.85
N HIS A 189 21.46 -15.96 3.80
CA HIS A 189 20.57 -17.10 3.53
C HIS A 189 19.53 -16.72 2.47
N PHE A 190 18.91 -15.55 2.65
CA PHE A 190 17.92 -15.01 1.73
C PHE A 190 18.50 -14.78 0.33
N VAL A 191 19.68 -14.18 0.21
CA VAL A 191 20.34 -13.96 -1.08
C VAL A 191 20.65 -15.30 -1.75
N LYS A 192 21.16 -16.30 -1.02
CA LYS A 192 21.48 -17.61 -1.60
C LYS A 192 20.23 -18.34 -2.11
N GLU A 193 19.12 -18.28 -1.37
CA GLU A 193 17.86 -18.90 -1.80
C GLU A 193 17.20 -18.16 -2.95
N ASN A 194 17.22 -16.81 -2.94
CA ASN A 194 16.51 -16.02 -3.93
C ASN A 194 17.32 -15.67 -5.18
N HIS A 195 18.65 -15.86 -5.16
CA HIS A 195 19.47 -15.63 -6.34
C HIS A 195 19.06 -16.51 -7.53
N SER A 196 18.82 -17.81 -7.30
CA SER A 196 18.39 -18.73 -8.37
C SER A 196 17.01 -18.39 -8.95
N PRO A 197 15.94 -18.24 -8.15
CA PRO A 197 14.61 -17.94 -8.69
C PRO A 197 14.55 -16.54 -9.33
N THR A 198 15.27 -15.54 -8.83
CA THR A 198 15.32 -14.22 -9.48
C THR A 198 15.99 -14.28 -10.85
N SER A 199 17.06 -15.08 -10.99
CA SER A 199 17.68 -15.36 -12.30
C SER A 199 16.70 -16.04 -13.26
N ASP A 200 15.96 -17.06 -12.79
CA ASP A 200 14.97 -17.75 -13.61
C ASP A 200 13.81 -16.82 -14.03
N LYS A 201 13.33 -15.97 -13.11
CA LYS A 201 12.30 -14.95 -13.41
C LYS A 201 12.80 -13.96 -14.47
N LEU A 202 14.03 -13.45 -14.34
CA LEU A 202 14.66 -12.58 -15.33
C LEU A 202 14.74 -13.24 -16.71
N GLN A 203 15.17 -14.50 -16.78
CA GLN A 203 15.23 -15.23 -18.05
C GLN A 203 13.85 -15.42 -18.67
N ARG A 204 12.83 -15.77 -17.86
CA ARG A 204 11.46 -15.89 -18.35
C ARG A 204 10.92 -14.57 -18.89
N GLN A 205 11.13 -13.46 -18.19
CA GLN A 205 10.67 -12.15 -18.66
C GLN A 205 11.40 -11.65 -19.90
N ASN A 206 12.67 -11.99 -20.07
CA ASN A 206 13.39 -11.75 -21.33
C ASN A 206 12.73 -12.52 -22.48
N ALA A 207 12.46 -13.82 -22.29
CA ALA A 207 11.81 -14.63 -23.31
C ALA A 207 10.40 -14.10 -23.68
N VAL A 208 9.64 -13.63 -22.69
CA VAL A 208 8.34 -12.96 -22.93
C VAL A 208 8.52 -11.65 -23.68
N SER A 209 9.53 -10.85 -23.31
CA SER A 209 9.84 -9.59 -24.00
C SER A 209 10.21 -9.81 -25.47
N ASP A 210 11.00 -10.84 -25.77
CA ASP A 210 11.40 -11.22 -27.13
C ASP A 210 10.18 -11.69 -27.94
N ALA A 211 9.33 -12.55 -27.35
CA ALA A 211 8.08 -12.98 -27.98
C ALA A 211 7.14 -11.80 -28.26
N LEU A 212 7.05 -10.83 -27.34
CA LEU A 212 6.29 -9.59 -27.54
C LEU A 212 6.91 -8.73 -28.65
N ALA A 213 8.24 -8.67 -28.75
CA ALA A 213 8.91 -7.94 -29.83
C ALA A 213 8.53 -8.51 -31.21
N GLU A 214 8.55 -9.83 -31.34
CA GLU A 214 8.12 -10.53 -32.56
C GLU A 214 6.65 -10.23 -32.87
N GLN A 215 5.76 -10.37 -31.88
CA GLN A 215 4.34 -10.05 -32.04
C GLN A 215 4.12 -8.59 -32.45
N ILE A 216 4.86 -7.63 -31.87
CA ILE A 216 4.79 -6.22 -32.27
C ILE A 216 5.21 -6.06 -33.74
N THR A 217 6.24 -6.76 -34.20
CA THR A 217 6.67 -6.66 -35.61
C THR A 217 5.61 -7.20 -36.58
N GLU A 218 4.92 -8.29 -36.21
CA GLU A 218 3.81 -8.84 -36.98
C GLU A 218 2.60 -7.89 -36.97
N VAL A 219 2.27 -7.34 -35.79
CA VAL A 219 1.17 -6.40 -35.62
C VAL A 219 1.47 -5.10 -36.38
N LYS A 220 2.70 -4.57 -36.39
CA LYS A 220 3.08 -3.38 -37.17
C LYS A 220 2.85 -3.53 -38.68
N GLN A 221 2.89 -4.75 -39.22
CA GLN A 221 2.61 -4.99 -40.63
C GLN A 221 1.11 -4.92 -40.95
N THR A 222 0.27 -5.18 -39.95
CA THR A 222 -1.18 -5.32 -40.11
C THR A 222 -1.95 -4.12 -39.55
N TYR A 223 -1.42 -3.48 -38.50
CA TYR A 223 -2.06 -2.44 -37.70
C TYR A 223 -1.14 -1.22 -37.53
N HIS A 224 -1.76 -0.05 -37.43
CA HIS A 224 -1.06 1.15 -37.02
C HIS A 224 -0.99 1.16 -35.48
N VAL A 225 0.12 0.69 -34.93
CA VAL A 225 0.38 0.76 -33.49
C VAL A 225 0.64 2.22 -33.14
N GLY A 226 -0.09 2.75 -32.16
CA GLY A 226 0.10 4.13 -31.70
C GLY A 226 1.53 4.35 -31.20
N GLU A 227 2.10 5.52 -31.47
CA GLU A 227 3.43 5.89 -30.97
C GLU A 227 3.49 5.85 -29.42
N GLU A 228 2.35 6.09 -28.76
CA GLU A 228 2.19 6.00 -27.30
C GLU A 228 2.40 4.57 -26.78
N ASP A 229 1.79 3.58 -27.43
CA ASP A 229 1.86 2.16 -27.03
C ASP A 229 3.28 1.60 -27.25
N LEU A 230 3.93 2.02 -28.34
CA LEU A 230 5.34 1.71 -28.59
C LEU A 230 6.26 2.38 -27.56
N ALA A 231 5.96 3.60 -27.12
CA ALA A 231 6.72 4.28 -26.09
C ALA A 231 6.60 3.57 -24.73
N VAL A 232 5.43 3.01 -24.41
CA VAL A 232 5.24 2.17 -23.21
C VAL A 232 6.11 0.93 -23.30
N TYR A 233 6.08 0.20 -24.42
CA TYR A 233 6.93 -0.98 -24.63
C TYR A 233 8.44 -0.66 -24.56
N LEU A 234 8.88 0.44 -25.17
CA LEU A 234 10.29 0.84 -25.09
C LEU A 234 10.72 1.17 -23.65
N LYS A 235 9.83 1.78 -22.86
CA LYS A 235 10.09 2.04 -21.44
C LYS A 235 10.16 0.74 -20.64
N THR A 236 9.26 -0.21 -20.88
CA THR A 236 9.29 -1.50 -20.16
C THR A 236 10.53 -2.33 -20.52
N SER A 237 10.92 -2.33 -21.80
CA SER A 237 12.16 -2.96 -22.27
C SER A 237 13.40 -2.29 -21.65
N ALA A 238 13.44 -0.96 -21.57
CA ALA A 238 14.53 -0.24 -20.92
C ALA A 238 14.64 -0.57 -19.42
N LYS A 239 13.51 -0.58 -18.70
CA LYS A 239 13.47 -1.00 -17.28
C LYS A 239 13.94 -2.44 -17.09
N LEU A 240 13.58 -3.34 -18.02
CA LEU A 240 14.03 -4.74 -17.97
C LEU A 240 15.53 -4.85 -18.19
N SER A 241 16.08 -4.08 -19.13
CA SER A 241 17.53 -4.01 -19.35
C SER A 241 18.27 -3.46 -18.14
N GLU A 242 17.74 -2.41 -17.50
CA GLU A 242 18.28 -1.84 -16.27
C GLU A 242 18.24 -2.85 -15.13
N ALA A 243 17.12 -3.55 -14.94
CA ALA A 243 17.00 -4.62 -13.93
C ALA A 243 18.01 -5.75 -14.18
N LYS A 244 18.28 -6.09 -15.44
CA LYS A 244 19.29 -7.09 -15.81
C LYS A 244 20.70 -6.61 -15.50
N GLU A 245 21.04 -5.37 -15.86
CA GLU A 245 22.35 -4.77 -15.57
C GLU A 245 22.59 -4.70 -14.06
N ASN A 246 21.60 -4.24 -13.30
CA ASN A 246 21.66 -4.18 -11.84
C ASN A 246 21.84 -5.58 -11.22
N PHE A 247 21.18 -6.60 -11.77
CA PHE A 247 21.37 -7.98 -11.32
C PHE A 247 22.77 -8.49 -11.65
N GLU A 248 23.28 -8.26 -12.86
CA GLU A 248 24.65 -8.64 -13.24
C GLU A 248 25.70 -7.94 -12.35
N GLN A 249 25.55 -6.63 -12.11
CA GLN A 249 26.37 -5.88 -11.17
C GLN A 249 26.29 -6.47 -9.76
N LEU A 250 25.09 -6.75 -9.25
CA LEU A 250 24.90 -7.37 -7.94
C LEU A 250 25.60 -8.73 -7.85
N THR A 251 25.48 -9.59 -8.87
CA THR A 251 26.15 -10.89 -8.90
C THR A 251 27.68 -10.76 -8.94
N ALA A 252 28.20 -9.79 -9.69
CA ALA A 252 29.63 -9.49 -9.73
C ALA A 252 30.15 -9.01 -8.37
N LEU A 253 29.36 -8.16 -7.71
CA LEU A 253 29.71 -7.60 -6.40
C LEU A 253 29.58 -8.63 -5.25
N ILE A 254 28.62 -9.55 -5.35
CA ILE A 254 28.54 -10.72 -4.45
C ILE A 254 29.74 -11.63 -4.67
N ALA A 255 30.19 -11.80 -5.93
CA ALA A 255 31.35 -12.62 -6.26
C ALA A 255 32.68 -11.98 -5.81
N SER A 256 32.80 -10.65 -5.86
CA SER A 256 33.95 -9.92 -5.33
C SER A 256 33.95 -9.88 -3.79
N GLY A 257 32.78 -10.05 -3.16
CA GLY A 257 32.63 -10.02 -1.71
C GLY A 257 32.82 -8.61 -1.14
N GLU A 258 32.43 -7.59 -1.89
CA GLU A 258 32.63 -6.17 -1.56
C GLU A 258 31.35 -5.46 -1.05
N ILE A 259 30.24 -6.19 -0.88
CA ILE A 259 28.96 -5.63 -0.41
C ILE A 259 28.47 -6.41 0.81
N ALA A 260 27.87 -5.68 1.74
CA ALA A 260 27.03 -6.24 2.81
C ALA A 260 25.81 -6.98 2.21
N TYR A 261 25.58 -8.20 2.69
CA TYR A 261 24.45 -9.03 2.26
C TYR A 261 23.10 -8.37 2.57
N SER A 262 23.00 -7.54 3.61
CA SER A 262 21.82 -6.69 3.88
C SER A 262 21.48 -5.77 2.70
N ALA A 263 22.44 -4.99 2.21
CA ALA A 263 22.24 -4.15 1.02
C ALA A 263 21.98 -4.99 -0.25
N ALA A 264 22.62 -6.17 -0.37
CA ALA A 264 22.34 -7.10 -1.45
C ALA A 264 20.92 -7.66 -1.39
N GLN A 265 20.36 -7.88 -0.21
CA GLN A 265 18.98 -8.33 -0.02
C GLN A 265 17.99 -7.24 -0.44
N ASP A 266 18.25 -5.99 -0.08
CA ASP A 266 17.35 -4.88 -0.44
C ASP A 266 17.34 -4.63 -1.94
N THR A 267 18.52 -4.60 -2.58
CA THR A 267 18.61 -4.51 -4.05
C THR A 267 17.94 -5.69 -4.74
N LEU A 268 18.04 -6.92 -4.20
CA LEU A 268 17.34 -8.08 -4.75
C LEU A 268 15.80 -7.96 -4.61
N LYS A 269 15.31 -7.42 -3.49
CA LYS A 269 13.87 -7.12 -3.32
C LYS A 269 13.38 -6.04 -4.28
N GLU A 270 14.17 -4.99 -4.49
CA GLU A 270 13.86 -3.94 -5.46
C GLU A 270 13.78 -4.51 -6.88
N ILE A 271 14.73 -5.37 -7.26
CA ILE A 271 14.70 -6.08 -8.55
C ILE A 271 13.45 -6.96 -8.65
N ASP A 272 13.11 -7.75 -7.62
CA ASP A 272 11.91 -8.61 -7.68
C ASP A 272 10.62 -7.79 -7.80
N ALA A 273 10.51 -6.65 -7.10
CA ALA A 273 9.39 -5.74 -7.25
C ALA A 273 9.33 -5.12 -8.65
N ALA A 274 10.47 -4.72 -9.22
CA ALA A 274 10.56 -4.24 -10.59
C ALA A 274 10.13 -5.32 -11.59
N LEU A 275 10.55 -6.57 -11.41
CA LEU A 275 10.11 -7.69 -12.25
C LEU A 275 8.60 -7.90 -12.16
N ILE A 276 7.99 -7.86 -10.98
CA ILE A 276 6.53 -8.02 -10.85
C ILE A 276 5.79 -6.92 -11.62
N THR A 277 6.24 -5.67 -11.50
CA THR A 277 5.63 -4.55 -12.24
C THR A 277 5.81 -4.68 -13.75
N ILE A 278 7.01 -5.05 -14.22
CA ILE A 278 7.29 -5.29 -15.64
C ILE A 278 6.43 -6.44 -16.17
N GLY A 279 6.30 -7.54 -15.43
CA GLY A 279 5.46 -8.67 -15.82
C GLY A 279 3.99 -8.26 -15.99
N ALA A 280 3.44 -7.49 -15.05
CA ALA A 280 2.08 -6.98 -15.15
C ALA A 280 1.89 -6.00 -16.32
N GLU A 281 2.88 -5.16 -16.62
CA GLU A 281 2.85 -4.26 -17.78
C GLU A 281 2.92 -5.06 -19.10
N GLN A 282 3.77 -6.10 -19.17
CA GLN A 282 3.87 -7.00 -20.33
C GLN A 282 2.58 -7.78 -20.57
N ASP A 283 1.95 -8.31 -19.51
CA ASP A 283 0.69 -9.05 -19.61
C ASP A 283 -0.45 -8.17 -20.10
N LYS A 284 -0.59 -6.96 -19.56
CA LYS A 284 -1.58 -5.97 -20.04
C LYS A 284 -1.38 -5.64 -21.51
N PHE A 285 -0.14 -5.41 -21.91
CA PHE A 285 0.19 -5.13 -23.31
C PHE A 285 -0.13 -6.33 -24.21
N ALA A 286 0.14 -7.56 -23.76
CA ALA A 286 -0.23 -8.78 -24.48
C ALA A 286 -1.76 -8.93 -24.62
N GLU A 287 -2.52 -8.55 -23.58
CA GLU A 287 -3.99 -8.53 -23.63
C GLU A 287 -4.52 -7.47 -24.59
N GLU A 288 -3.95 -6.27 -24.61
CA GLU A 288 -4.29 -5.20 -25.55
C GLU A 288 -4.03 -5.61 -27.01
N LEU A 289 -2.89 -6.27 -27.28
CA LEU A 289 -2.61 -6.81 -28.62
C LEU A 289 -3.65 -7.87 -29.04
N ARG A 290 -4.09 -8.72 -28.10
CA ARG A 290 -5.13 -9.72 -28.36
C ARG A 290 -6.51 -9.08 -28.54
N SER A 291 -6.83 -8.03 -27.79
CA SER A 291 -8.09 -7.32 -27.93
C SER A 291 -8.18 -6.65 -29.29
N LEU A 292 -7.10 -6.02 -29.79
CA LEU A 292 -7.09 -5.45 -31.15
C LEU A 292 -7.50 -6.46 -32.24
N ARG A 293 -7.06 -7.71 -32.13
CA ARG A 293 -7.45 -8.75 -33.08
C ARG A 293 -8.91 -9.16 -32.96
N LYS A 294 -9.42 -9.20 -31.72
CA LYS A 294 -10.81 -9.52 -31.42
C LYS A 294 -11.74 -8.40 -31.90
N ASP A 295 -11.38 -7.15 -31.65
CA ASP A 295 -12.11 -5.96 -32.03
C ASP A 295 -12.21 -5.83 -33.57
N GLU A 296 -11.16 -6.20 -34.32
CA GLU A 296 -11.24 -6.27 -35.78
C GLU A 296 -12.29 -7.29 -36.25
N LEU A 297 -12.32 -8.48 -35.64
CA LEU A 297 -13.23 -9.55 -36.02
C LEU A 297 -14.68 -9.18 -35.67
N GLU A 298 -14.89 -8.60 -34.48
CA GLU A 298 -16.19 -8.08 -34.07
C GLU A 298 -16.64 -6.95 -35.01
N ALA A 299 -15.78 -5.97 -35.32
CA ALA A 299 -16.12 -4.89 -36.25
C ALA A 299 -16.51 -5.40 -37.65
N ARG A 300 -15.86 -6.46 -38.16
CA ARG A 300 -16.24 -7.10 -39.43
C ARG A 300 -17.58 -7.81 -39.37
N ASP A 301 -17.82 -8.56 -38.30
CA ASP A 301 -19.10 -9.24 -38.11
C ASP A 301 -20.23 -8.23 -37.97
N ASP A 302 -19.99 -7.12 -37.28
CA ASP A 302 -20.92 -6.01 -37.07
C ASP A 302 -21.24 -5.31 -38.39
N ALA A 303 -20.23 -4.97 -39.20
CA ALA A 303 -20.43 -4.42 -40.54
C ALA A 303 -21.34 -5.32 -41.40
N ALA A 304 -21.11 -6.64 -41.35
CA ALA A 304 -21.94 -7.61 -42.04
C ALA A 304 -23.37 -7.69 -41.46
N ARG A 305 -23.54 -7.54 -40.14
CA ARG A 305 -24.86 -7.46 -39.50
C ARG A 305 -25.60 -6.19 -39.92
N MET A 306 -24.95 -5.03 -39.91
CA MET A 306 -25.53 -3.76 -40.36
C MET A 306 -25.99 -3.82 -41.82
N ARG A 307 -25.19 -4.41 -42.72
CA ARG A 307 -25.59 -4.65 -44.11
C ARG A 307 -26.83 -5.53 -44.22
N ARG A 308 -26.89 -6.63 -43.47
CA ARG A 308 -28.09 -7.49 -43.45
C ARG A 308 -29.31 -6.75 -42.90
N ALA A 309 -29.13 -5.94 -41.87
CA ALA A 309 -30.21 -5.14 -41.28
C ALA A 309 -30.84 -4.20 -42.32
N ILE A 310 -30.01 -3.50 -43.11
CA ILE A 310 -30.51 -2.63 -44.20
C ILE A 310 -31.26 -3.44 -45.25
N ILE A 311 -30.74 -4.58 -45.71
CA ILE A 311 -31.43 -5.43 -46.69
C ILE A 311 -32.77 -5.93 -46.14
N THR A 312 -32.82 -6.27 -44.84
CA THR A 312 -34.08 -6.68 -44.21
C THR A 312 -35.06 -5.52 -44.08
N LEU A 313 -34.57 -4.31 -43.81
CA LEU A 313 -35.39 -3.10 -43.75
C LEU A 313 -35.96 -2.78 -45.13
N ASP A 314 -35.13 -2.78 -46.17
CA ASP A 314 -35.54 -2.58 -47.56
C ASP A 314 -36.63 -3.59 -47.96
N ARG A 315 -36.45 -4.87 -47.61
CA ARG A 315 -37.46 -5.91 -47.85
C ARG A 315 -38.76 -5.66 -47.08
N LYS A 316 -38.69 -5.17 -45.84
CA LYS A 316 -39.89 -4.79 -45.07
C LYS A 316 -40.62 -3.65 -45.78
N MET A 317 -39.90 -2.62 -46.20
CA MET A 317 -40.45 -1.48 -46.93
C MET A 317 -41.11 -1.89 -48.26
N GLU A 318 -40.49 -2.78 -49.04
CA GLU A 318 -41.05 -3.29 -50.30
C GLU A 318 -42.33 -4.09 -50.09
N ARG A 319 -42.45 -4.83 -48.98
CA ARG A 319 -43.65 -5.62 -48.65
C ARG A 319 -44.86 -4.72 -48.39
N GLU A 320 -44.66 -3.51 -47.88
CA GLU A 320 -45.75 -2.56 -47.62
C GLU A 320 -46.27 -1.86 -48.88
N ARG A 321 -45.66 -2.09 -50.06
CA ARG A 321 -46.12 -1.57 -51.37
C ARG A 321 -46.41 -0.06 -51.36
N LEU A 322 -45.52 0.71 -50.75
CA LEU A 322 -45.62 2.16 -50.69
C LEU A 322 -45.65 2.81 -52.10
N PRO A 323 -46.42 3.90 -52.29
CA PRO A 323 -46.45 4.64 -53.56
C PRO A 323 -45.08 5.19 -54.00
N GLY A 324 -44.21 5.52 -53.04
CA GLY A 324 -42.84 6.02 -53.25
C GLY A 324 -42.17 6.39 -51.93
N LEU A 325 -40.88 6.71 -51.92
CA LEU A 325 -40.13 7.00 -50.70
C LEU A 325 -39.84 8.50 -50.58
N PRO A 326 -39.96 9.12 -49.38
CA PRO A 326 -39.60 10.52 -49.17
C PRO A 326 -38.11 10.76 -49.47
N GLU A 327 -37.78 11.94 -50.01
CA GLU A 327 -36.40 12.34 -50.29
C GLU A 327 -35.52 12.31 -49.03
N GLU A 328 -36.08 12.66 -47.87
CA GLU A 328 -35.39 12.60 -46.58
C GLU A 328 -34.92 11.18 -46.24
N TYR A 329 -35.76 10.17 -46.49
CA TYR A 329 -35.41 8.77 -46.24
C TYR A 329 -34.34 8.27 -47.23
N LEU A 330 -34.44 8.66 -48.50
CA LEU A 330 -33.46 8.31 -49.53
C LEU A 330 -32.08 8.91 -49.21
N SER A 331 -32.03 10.15 -48.73
CA SER A 331 -30.77 10.78 -48.30
C SER A 331 -30.14 10.08 -47.10
N LEU A 332 -30.94 9.67 -46.12
CA LEU A 332 -30.46 8.94 -44.94
C LEU A 332 -29.95 7.54 -45.32
N ARG A 333 -30.64 6.87 -46.24
CA ARG A 333 -30.21 5.57 -46.78
C ARG A 333 -28.90 5.69 -47.56
N ALA A 334 -28.75 6.74 -48.37
CA ALA A 334 -27.50 7.00 -49.08
C ALA A 334 -26.35 7.26 -48.09
N HIS A 335 -26.59 8.07 -47.06
CA HIS A 335 -25.61 8.34 -46.01
C HIS A 335 -25.19 7.06 -45.27
N MET A 336 -26.16 6.22 -44.87
CA MET A 336 -25.88 4.94 -44.23
C MET A 336 -25.06 4.00 -45.13
N GLY A 337 -25.37 3.97 -46.43
CA GLY A 337 -24.59 3.20 -47.41
C GLY A 337 -23.14 3.71 -47.51
N GLU A 338 -22.95 5.03 -47.53
CA GLU A 338 -21.62 5.66 -47.50
C GLU A 338 -20.88 5.36 -46.19
N SER A 339 -21.56 5.39 -45.04
CA SER A 339 -21.00 5.06 -43.72
C SER A 339 -20.51 3.61 -43.65
N ILE A 340 -21.28 2.64 -44.17
CA ILE A 340 -20.84 1.23 -44.26
C ILE A 340 -19.67 1.08 -45.22
N ASP A 341 -19.74 1.69 -46.39
CA ASP A 341 -18.66 1.57 -47.39
C ASP A 341 -17.37 2.24 -46.88
N ALA A 342 -17.48 3.31 -46.09
CA ALA A 342 -16.36 3.92 -45.39
C ALA A 342 -15.78 2.97 -44.34
N LEU A 343 -16.63 2.37 -43.50
CA LEU A 343 -16.23 1.37 -42.51
C LEU A 343 -15.49 0.19 -43.16
N GLU A 344 -16.02 -0.35 -44.25
CA GLU A 344 -15.40 -1.47 -44.96
C GLU A 344 -14.09 -1.11 -45.63
N LYS A 345 -14.01 0.06 -46.27
CA LYS A 345 -12.74 0.57 -46.82
C LYS A 345 -11.69 0.69 -45.72
N ARG A 346 -12.05 1.22 -44.55
CA ARG A 346 -11.14 1.29 -43.41
C ARG A 346 -10.74 -0.09 -42.91
N LEU A 347 -11.65 -1.07 -42.87
CA LEU A 347 -11.34 -2.46 -42.50
C LEU A 347 -10.46 -3.21 -43.52
N GLU A 348 -10.37 -2.72 -44.76
CA GLU A 348 -9.49 -3.22 -45.82
C GLU A 348 -8.11 -2.52 -45.84
N GLU A 349 -8.00 -1.33 -45.26
CA GLU A 349 -6.74 -0.58 -45.18
C GLU A 349 -5.68 -1.34 -44.36
N LYS A 350 -4.46 -1.42 -44.91
CA LYS A 350 -3.28 -1.95 -44.23
C LYS A 350 -2.17 -0.89 -44.28
N PRO A 351 -1.68 -0.38 -43.14
CA PRO A 351 -2.00 -0.77 -41.76
C PRO A 351 -3.35 -0.22 -41.23
N LEU A 352 -4.10 -1.06 -40.52
CA LEU A 352 -5.42 -0.74 -39.95
C LEU A 352 -5.31 0.14 -38.71
N ASN A 353 -6.07 1.24 -38.64
CA ASN A 353 -6.18 2.06 -37.43
C ASN A 353 -7.49 1.77 -36.68
N MET A 354 -7.41 1.01 -35.59
CA MET A 354 -8.60 0.60 -34.83
C MET A 354 -9.36 1.78 -34.20
N LYS A 355 -8.68 2.87 -33.83
CA LYS A 355 -9.36 4.07 -33.31
C LYS A 355 -10.25 4.73 -34.37
N ALA A 356 -9.80 4.70 -35.62
CA ALA A 356 -10.57 5.21 -36.75
C ALA A 356 -11.73 4.27 -37.11
N VAL A 357 -11.54 2.96 -36.99
CA VAL A 357 -12.59 1.95 -37.21
C VAL A 357 -13.69 2.07 -36.16
N SER A 358 -13.34 2.22 -34.88
CA SER A 358 -14.34 2.33 -33.81
C SER A 358 -15.18 3.61 -33.90
N GLN A 359 -14.58 4.71 -34.35
CA GLN A 359 -15.31 5.94 -34.64
C GLN A 359 -16.31 5.75 -35.78
N ASP A 360 -15.89 5.16 -36.90
CA ASP A 360 -16.78 4.92 -38.05
C ASP A 360 -17.85 3.88 -37.72
N TRP A 361 -17.53 2.87 -36.91
CA TRP A 361 -18.48 1.89 -36.43
C TRP A 361 -19.58 2.55 -35.60
N ARG A 362 -19.22 3.46 -34.70
CA ARG A 362 -20.18 4.22 -33.90
C ARG A 362 -21.08 5.10 -34.76
N ILE A 363 -20.51 5.78 -35.75
CA ILE A 363 -21.29 6.59 -36.69
C ILE A 363 -22.27 5.70 -37.46
N ALA A 364 -21.83 4.54 -37.96
CA ALA A 364 -22.68 3.60 -38.66
C ALA A 364 -23.78 2.99 -37.77
N GLU A 365 -23.50 2.74 -36.48
CA GLU A 365 -24.52 2.27 -35.52
C GLU A 365 -25.58 3.34 -35.25
N GLU A 366 -25.16 4.59 -35.00
CA GLU A 366 -26.06 5.73 -34.80
C GLU A 366 -26.92 5.98 -36.06
N ASP A 367 -26.32 5.93 -37.25
CA ASP A 367 -27.03 6.05 -38.54
C ASP A 367 -28.04 4.91 -38.76
N LEU A 368 -27.68 3.67 -38.42
CA LEU A 368 -28.57 2.52 -38.53
C LEU A 368 -29.79 2.71 -37.62
N MET A 369 -29.57 3.10 -36.36
CA MET A 369 -30.65 3.34 -35.40
C MET A 369 -31.62 4.42 -35.92
N HIS A 370 -31.08 5.55 -36.39
CA HIS A 370 -31.89 6.62 -36.97
C HIS A 370 -32.64 6.18 -38.23
N LEU A 371 -32.03 5.34 -39.08
CA LEU A 371 -32.69 4.80 -40.26
C LEU A 371 -33.85 3.86 -39.88
N THR A 372 -33.64 3.00 -38.89
CA THR A 372 -34.67 2.07 -38.41
C THR A 372 -35.84 2.80 -37.76
N GLU A 373 -35.58 3.79 -36.91
CA GLU A 373 -36.62 4.60 -36.26
C GLU A 373 -37.46 5.37 -37.29
N LYS A 374 -36.81 6.05 -38.25
CA LYS A 374 -37.53 6.74 -39.32
C LYS A 374 -38.32 5.80 -40.24
N ALA A 375 -37.79 4.60 -40.50
CA ALA A 375 -38.52 3.60 -41.28
C ALA A 375 -39.76 3.11 -40.55
N GLU A 376 -39.65 2.82 -39.25
CA GLU A 376 -40.78 2.41 -38.40
C GLU A 376 -41.84 3.50 -38.30
N GLU A 377 -41.44 4.75 -38.01
CA GLU A 377 -42.35 5.90 -38.04
C GLU A 377 -43.06 6.01 -39.40
N MET A 378 -42.34 5.81 -40.50
CA MET A 378 -42.92 5.91 -41.83
C MET A 378 -43.93 4.80 -42.10
N MET A 379 -43.61 3.54 -41.76
CA MET A 379 -44.52 2.40 -41.90
C MET A 379 -45.80 2.62 -41.06
N GLU A 380 -45.66 3.07 -39.81
CA GLU A 380 -46.79 3.40 -38.94
C GLU A 380 -47.67 4.50 -39.54
N ASN A 381 -47.06 5.60 -39.98
CA ASN A 381 -47.78 6.72 -40.58
C ASN A 381 -48.54 6.29 -41.84
N VAL A 382 -47.95 5.44 -42.68
CA VAL A 382 -48.61 4.91 -43.88
C VAL A 382 -49.83 4.07 -43.49
N ARG A 383 -49.66 3.10 -42.59
CA ARG A 383 -50.76 2.23 -42.13
C ARG A 383 -51.90 3.04 -41.51
N LEU A 384 -51.56 4.04 -40.71
CA LEU A 384 -52.53 4.95 -40.09
C LEU A 384 -53.27 5.76 -41.15
N VAL A 385 -52.57 6.35 -42.13
CA VAL A 385 -53.22 7.10 -43.23
C VAL A 385 -54.18 6.21 -44.00
N GLU A 386 -53.78 4.98 -44.36
CA GLU A 386 -54.66 4.04 -45.06
C GLU A 386 -55.93 3.73 -44.26
N HIS A 387 -55.80 3.44 -42.96
CA HIS A 387 -56.95 3.17 -42.10
C HIS A 387 -57.84 4.38 -41.89
N VAL A 388 -57.26 5.58 -41.73
CA VAL A 388 -58.00 6.84 -41.62
C VAL A 388 -58.76 7.11 -42.92
N ILE A 389 -58.15 6.95 -44.09
CA ILE A 389 -58.81 7.14 -45.39
C ILE A 389 -59.93 6.09 -45.58
N GLN A 390 -59.68 4.81 -45.27
CA GLN A 390 -60.71 3.76 -45.32
C GLN A 390 -61.92 4.09 -44.43
N TYR A 391 -61.67 4.60 -43.23
CA TYR A 391 -62.73 5.00 -42.31
C TYR A 391 -63.46 6.26 -42.79
N ALA A 392 -62.71 7.28 -43.22
CA ALA A 392 -63.24 8.54 -43.71
C ALA A 392 -64.06 8.37 -45.00
N ASN A 393 -63.73 7.38 -45.84
CA ASN A 393 -64.50 7.03 -47.04
C ASN A 393 -65.96 6.68 -46.75
N ARG A 394 -66.32 6.27 -45.52
CA ARG A 394 -67.73 6.05 -45.11
C ARG A 394 -68.56 7.34 -45.10
N TYR A 395 -67.91 8.48 -44.90
CA TYR A 395 -68.54 9.79 -44.78
C TYR A 395 -68.39 10.65 -46.05
N ARG A 396 -67.62 10.17 -47.05
CA ARG A 396 -67.29 10.89 -48.29
C ARG A 396 -68.51 11.33 -49.11
N LEU A 397 -69.61 10.58 -49.06
CA LEU A 397 -70.88 10.91 -49.74
C LEU A 397 -71.73 11.96 -49.00
N ARG A 398 -71.47 12.19 -47.71
CA ARG A 398 -72.29 13.07 -46.87
C ARG A 398 -71.74 14.50 -46.80
N ASN A 399 -70.42 14.67 -46.87
CA ASN A 399 -69.77 15.97 -46.75
C ASN A 399 -68.80 16.21 -47.93
N GLN A 400 -69.13 17.18 -48.79
CA GLN A 400 -68.32 17.55 -49.95
C GLN A 400 -66.98 18.19 -49.55
N GLU A 401 -66.94 18.93 -48.43
CA GLU A 401 -65.72 19.52 -47.89
C GLU A 401 -64.71 18.45 -47.44
N LEU A 402 -65.19 17.40 -46.76
CA LEU A 402 -64.36 16.24 -46.39
C LEU A 402 -63.83 15.51 -47.62
N ALA A 403 -64.64 15.39 -48.68
CA ALA A 403 -64.18 14.77 -49.92
C ALA A 403 -63.02 15.55 -50.58
N ASN A 404 -63.04 16.89 -50.53
CA ASN A 404 -61.98 17.72 -51.08
C ASN A 404 -60.68 17.64 -50.25
N GLU A 405 -60.78 17.68 -48.92
CA GLU A 405 -59.63 17.55 -48.01
C GLU A 405 -58.99 16.15 -48.11
N LEU A 406 -59.79 15.09 -48.27
CA LEU A 406 -59.28 13.73 -48.50
C LEU A 406 -58.57 13.60 -49.85
N VAL A 407 -59.03 14.25 -50.92
CA VAL A 407 -58.33 14.26 -52.21
C VAL A 407 -56.98 14.99 -52.09
N GLN A 408 -56.90 16.05 -51.27
CA GLN A 408 -55.62 16.71 -50.98
C GLN A 408 -54.69 15.80 -50.18
N ALA A 409 -55.20 15.08 -49.17
CA ALA A 409 -54.42 14.09 -48.44
C ALA A 409 -53.95 12.93 -49.34
N GLU A 410 -54.81 12.42 -50.23
CA GLU A 410 -54.47 11.42 -51.25
C GLU A 410 -53.37 11.95 -52.19
N ASN A 411 -53.44 13.20 -52.63
CA ASN A 411 -52.41 13.81 -53.47
C ASN A 411 -51.06 13.92 -52.75
N HIS A 412 -51.04 14.36 -51.49
CA HIS A 412 -49.80 14.41 -50.70
C HIS A 412 -49.24 13.02 -50.39
N PHE A 413 -50.09 11.99 -50.32
CA PHE A 413 -49.71 10.60 -50.10
C PHE A 413 -49.12 9.94 -51.36
N TYR A 414 -49.74 10.15 -52.53
CA TYR A 414 -49.33 9.51 -53.78
C TYR A 414 -48.30 10.30 -54.60
N ASN A 415 -48.30 11.64 -54.55
CA ASN A 415 -47.45 12.47 -55.42
C ASN A 415 -46.27 13.10 -54.66
N ASP A 416 -46.50 13.62 -53.45
CA ASP A 416 -45.46 14.32 -52.68
C ASP A 416 -44.74 13.42 -51.68
N TYR A 417 -45.24 12.20 -51.44
CA TYR A 417 -44.74 11.21 -50.48
C TYR A 417 -44.58 11.77 -49.05
N GLN A 418 -45.38 12.77 -48.68
CA GLN A 418 -45.33 13.42 -47.37
C GLN A 418 -46.38 12.82 -46.42
N TYR A 419 -46.07 11.62 -45.90
CA TYR A 419 -46.99 10.83 -45.08
C TYR A 419 -47.47 11.54 -43.82
N LYS A 420 -46.58 12.26 -43.12
CA LYS A 420 -46.93 13.02 -41.91
C LYS A 420 -47.98 14.10 -42.21
N LYS A 421 -47.80 14.87 -43.29
CA LYS A 421 -48.76 15.91 -43.69
C LYS A 421 -50.07 15.31 -44.21
N ALA A 422 -50.02 14.21 -44.94
CA ALA A 422 -51.21 13.50 -45.37
C ALA A 422 -52.05 13.01 -44.17
N LEU A 423 -51.39 12.50 -43.13
CA LEU A 423 -52.03 12.11 -41.87
C LEU A 423 -52.69 13.31 -41.18
N GLU A 424 -51.97 14.42 -40.99
CA GLU A 424 -52.51 15.62 -40.34
C GLU A 424 -53.76 16.15 -41.06
N ILE A 425 -53.74 16.22 -42.39
CA ILE A 425 -54.89 16.68 -43.20
C ILE A 425 -56.05 15.69 -43.08
N ALA A 426 -55.79 14.38 -43.15
CA ALA A 426 -56.83 13.36 -43.03
C ALA A 426 -57.47 13.34 -41.62
N VAL A 427 -56.67 13.52 -40.57
CA VAL A 427 -57.13 13.53 -39.18
C VAL A 427 -57.94 14.80 -38.89
N THR A 428 -57.44 15.98 -39.28
CA THR A 428 -58.16 17.24 -39.09
C THR A 428 -59.49 17.27 -39.86
N ALA A 429 -59.54 16.72 -41.07
CA ALA A 429 -60.77 16.56 -41.84
C ALA A 429 -61.78 15.63 -41.14
N LEU A 430 -61.30 14.51 -40.56
CA LEU A 430 -62.14 13.55 -39.86
C LEU A 430 -62.68 14.11 -38.53
N GLU A 431 -61.86 14.83 -37.77
CA GLU A 431 -62.27 15.44 -36.49
C GLU A 431 -63.33 16.53 -36.63
N LYS A 432 -63.36 17.25 -37.77
CA LYS A 432 -64.43 18.22 -38.09
C LYS A 432 -65.79 17.55 -38.27
N VAL A 433 -65.83 16.28 -38.68
CA VAL A 433 -67.07 15.52 -38.93
C VAL A 433 -67.51 14.74 -37.70
N GLU A 434 -66.58 14.13 -36.95
CA GLU A 434 -66.86 13.46 -35.69
C GLU A 434 -65.73 13.72 -34.68
N THR A 435 -66.02 14.45 -33.61
CA THR A 435 -65.04 14.74 -32.55
C THR A 435 -64.65 13.46 -31.81
N GLY A 436 -63.34 13.13 -31.79
CA GLY A 436 -62.81 11.92 -31.16
C GLY A 436 -62.81 10.66 -32.04
N ALA A 437 -63.08 10.77 -33.34
CA ALA A 437 -62.96 9.66 -34.29
C ALA A 437 -61.51 9.15 -34.42
N PHE A 438 -60.51 10.03 -34.34
CA PHE A 438 -59.09 9.65 -34.38
C PHE A 438 -58.71 8.64 -33.29
N LYS A 439 -59.11 8.90 -32.04
CA LYS A 439 -58.86 8.00 -30.89
C LYS A 439 -59.55 6.62 -31.03
N LYS A 440 -60.62 6.52 -31.82
CA LYS A 440 -61.28 5.24 -32.13
C LYS A 440 -60.50 4.46 -33.20
N VAL A 441 -59.92 5.15 -34.17
CA VAL A 441 -59.07 4.56 -35.21
C VAL A 441 -57.73 4.11 -34.61
N GLU A 442 -57.14 4.92 -33.73
CA GLU A 442 -55.93 4.60 -32.96
C GLU A 442 -56.11 3.36 -32.07
N LYS A 443 -57.20 3.28 -31.28
CA LYS A 443 -57.54 2.08 -30.49
C LYS A 443 -57.83 0.83 -31.35
N ALA A 444 -58.42 1.02 -32.53
CA ALA A 444 -58.66 -0.07 -33.48
C ALA A 444 -57.35 -0.53 -34.15
N TYR A 445 -56.35 0.34 -34.23
CA TYR A 445 -55.00 0.05 -34.70
C TYR A 445 -54.22 -0.71 -33.62
N GLU A 446 -54.16 -0.20 -32.38
CA GLU A 446 -53.50 -0.87 -31.23
C GLU A 446 -54.05 -2.29 -30.98
N SER A 447 -55.36 -2.51 -31.16
CA SER A 447 -55.99 -3.83 -30.98
C SER A 447 -55.78 -4.80 -32.15
N LYS A 448 -55.33 -4.34 -33.32
CA LYS A 448 -54.95 -5.20 -34.45
C LYS A 448 -53.46 -5.54 -34.42
N VAL A 449 -52.61 -4.58 -34.04
CA VAL A 449 -51.18 -4.81 -33.81
C VAL A 449 -50.96 -5.91 -32.75
N SER A 450 -51.76 -5.93 -31.68
CA SER A 450 -51.66 -6.99 -30.66
C SER A 450 -52.10 -8.39 -31.10
N VAL A 451 -52.78 -8.52 -32.25
CA VAL A 451 -53.20 -9.82 -32.80
C VAL A 451 -52.18 -10.34 -33.83
N ASP A 452 -51.57 -9.45 -34.60
CA ASP A 452 -50.52 -9.79 -35.58
C ASP A 452 -49.14 -10.04 -34.93
N ASP A 453 -48.86 -9.54 -33.72
CA ASP A 453 -47.63 -9.83 -32.97
C ASP A 453 -47.65 -11.18 -32.19
N ILE A 454 -48.77 -11.92 -32.23
CA ILE A 454 -48.95 -13.21 -31.53
C ILE A 454 -48.97 -14.42 -32.50
N GLU A 455 -49.03 -14.19 -33.82
CA GLU A 455 -48.81 -15.23 -34.87
C GLU A 455 -47.41 -15.11 -35.48
#